data_AF-A0A8J3CIP5-F1
#
_entry.id   AF-A0A8J3CIP5-F1
#
_cell.length_a   1.000
_cell.length_b   1.000
_cell.length_c   1.000
_cell.angle_alpha   90.00
_cell.angle_beta   90.00
_cell.angle_gamma   90.00
#
_symmetry.space_group_name_H-M   'P 1'
#
loop_
_entity.id
_entity.type
_entity.pdbx_description
1 polymer ?
#
loop_
_entity_poly.entity_id
_entity_poly.type
_entity_poly.pdbx_seq_one_letter_code
_entity_poly.pdbx_strand_id
1 'polypeptide(L)'
;MGCHGGAGVSTLAHLVPGGMDAQRAWPNPQLGGPGGVILVCRSNASGCAAASAALRQWGSGGTPLVTILGLVVMADAPGRLPRSLADQLKRISGLVPRMWTVPWVPAWRLAPPEPATAPAAIRRLGQELQSPPWVTAKGH
;
A
#
# COMPACT_ATOMS: atom_id res chain seq x y z
N MET A 1 0.01 -2.49 -5.82
CA MET A 1 -1.36 -2.84 -6.26
C MET A 1 -2.37 -2.06 -5.42
N GLY A 2 -3.27 -1.32 -6.07
CA GLY A 2 -4.37 -0.65 -5.37
C GLY A 2 -5.47 -1.64 -5.02
N CYS A 3 -5.94 -1.64 -3.78
CA CYS A 3 -7.03 -2.52 -3.34
C CYS A 3 -8.38 -2.12 -3.95
N HIS A 4 -8.50 -0.88 -4.44
CA HIS A 4 -9.70 -0.33 -5.07
C HIS A 4 -9.34 0.78 -6.07
N GLY A 5 -10.32 1.24 -6.85
CA GLY A 5 -10.17 2.42 -7.72
C GLY A 5 -9.92 3.70 -6.91
N GLY A 6 -8.99 4.55 -7.34
CA GLY A 6 -8.65 5.79 -6.64
C GLY A 6 -7.84 5.59 -5.34
N ALA A 7 -7.19 4.44 -5.16
CA ALA A 7 -6.36 4.17 -3.98
C ALA A 7 -5.11 5.05 -3.85
N GLY A 8 -4.71 5.77 -4.90
CA GLY A 8 -3.49 6.59 -4.92
C GLY A 8 -2.24 5.87 -5.42
N VAL A 9 -2.39 4.75 -6.14
CA VAL A 9 -1.26 3.96 -6.65
C VAL A 9 -0.42 4.74 -7.67
N SER A 10 -1.06 5.47 -8.59
CA SER A 10 -0.36 6.29 -9.57
C SER A 10 0.50 7.37 -8.89
N THR A 11 -0.05 8.04 -7.89
CA THR A 11 0.71 8.98 -7.03
C THR A 11 1.88 8.29 -6.35
N LEU A 12 1.66 7.12 -5.75
CA LEU A 12 2.73 6.40 -5.05
C LEU A 12 3.84 5.94 -6.01
N ALA A 13 3.48 5.39 -7.16
CA ALA A 13 4.42 4.94 -8.19
C ALA A 13 5.23 6.10 -8.79
N HIS A 14 4.62 7.29 -8.89
CA HIS A 14 5.33 8.49 -9.31
C HIS A 14 6.35 8.97 -8.26
N LEU A 15 6.03 8.85 -6.97
CA LEU A 15 6.85 9.39 -5.89
C LEU A 15 7.87 8.41 -5.31
N VAL A 16 7.70 7.10 -5.52
CA VAL A 16 8.58 6.04 -5.00
C VAL A 16 9.34 5.40 -6.16
N PRO A 17 10.67 5.59 -6.26
CA PRO A 17 11.47 5.00 -7.32
C PRO A 17 11.34 3.47 -7.38
N GLY A 18 11.20 2.92 -8.59
CA GLY A 18 11.08 1.47 -8.81
C GLY A 18 9.69 0.88 -8.54
N GLY A 19 8.73 1.68 -8.06
CA GLY A 19 7.34 1.27 -7.93
C GLY A 19 6.62 1.20 -9.27
N MET A 20 5.82 0.15 -9.49
CA MET A 20 4.97 0.01 -10.67
C MET A 20 3.50 -0.20 -10.28
N ASP A 21 2.58 0.37 -11.04
CA ASP A 21 1.15 0.11 -10.85
C ASP A 21 0.77 -1.25 -11.45
N ALA A 22 0.43 -2.20 -10.59
CA ALA A 22 -0.04 -3.53 -10.96
C ALA A 22 -1.47 -3.56 -11.56
N GLN A 23 -2.05 -2.40 -11.91
CA GLN A 23 -3.36 -2.28 -12.58
C GLN A 23 -4.49 -2.98 -11.82
N ARG A 24 -4.43 -2.96 -10.49
CA ARG A 24 -5.36 -3.65 -9.57
C ARG A 24 -5.42 -5.19 -9.76
N ALA A 25 -4.40 -5.78 -10.38
CA ALA A 25 -4.21 -7.22 -10.46
C ALA A 25 -3.05 -7.67 -9.57
N TRP A 26 -3.13 -8.89 -9.06
CA TRP A 26 -1.99 -9.52 -8.41
C TRP A 26 -0.91 -9.78 -9.47
N PRO A 27 0.34 -9.32 -9.26
CA PRO A 27 1.42 -9.67 -10.18
C PRO A 27 1.63 -11.18 -10.17
N ASN A 28 2.10 -11.74 -11.29
CA ASN A 28 2.42 -13.15 -11.38
C ASN A 28 3.91 -13.35 -11.66
N PRO A 29 4.71 -13.73 -10.65
CA PRO A 29 6.15 -13.95 -10.82
C PRO A 29 6.49 -15.05 -11.82
N GLN A 30 5.61 -16.05 -11.96
CA GLN A 30 5.80 -17.13 -12.93
C GLN A 30 5.63 -16.67 -14.38
N LEU A 31 5.00 -15.50 -14.61
CA LEU A 31 4.86 -14.87 -15.92
C LEU A 31 5.79 -13.66 -16.08
N GLY A 32 6.87 -13.57 -15.29
CA GLY A 32 7.84 -12.48 -15.33
C GLY A 32 7.41 -11.20 -14.60
N GLY A 33 6.32 -11.25 -13.84
CA GLY A 33 5.91 -10.15 -12.96
C GLY A 33 6.79 -10.01 -11.71
N PRO A 34 6.70 -8.90 -10.97
CA PRO A 34 7.46 -8.71 -9.73
C PRO A 34 6.99 -9.68 -8.62
N GLY A 35 7.94 -10.23 -7.87
CA GLY A 35 7.69 -11.09 -6.71
C GLY A 35 7.14 -10.36 -5.47
N GLY A 36 7.49 -9.09 -5.31
CA GLY A 36 7.05 -8.26 -4.19
C GLY A 36 5.87 -7.37 -4.57
N VAL A 37 4.88 -7.27 -3.67
CA VAL A 37 3.72 -6.39 -3.85
C VAL A 37 3.46 -5.53 -2.62
N ILE A 38 3.26 -4.24 -2.84
CA ILE A 38 2.73 -3.31 -1.83
C ILE A 38 1.25 -3.12 -2.09
N LEU A 39 0.44 -3.31 -1.07
CA LEU A 39 -0.98 -2.97 -1.09
C LEU A 39 -1.15 -1.46 -0.86
N VAL A 40 -2.11 -0.84 -1.53
CA VAL A 40 -2.43 0.58 -1.34
C VAL A 40 -3.94 0.74 -1.17
N CYS A 41 -4.37 1.46 -0.14
CA CYS A 41 -5.77 1.81 0.09
C CYS A 41 -5.93 3.23 0.63
N ARG A 42 -7.15 3.76 0.60
CA ARG A 42 -7.53 5.00 1.29
C ARG A 42 -7.97 4.71 2.73
N SER A 43 -7.78 5.65 3.63
CA SER A 43 -8.26 5.55 5.03
C SER A 43 -9.78 5.76 5.19
N ASN A 44 -10.58 5.43 4.18
CA ASN A 44 -12.04 5.44 4.28
C ASN A 44 -12.59 4.01 4.43
N ALA A 45 -13.89 3.88 4.69
CA ALA A 45 -14.51 2.58 4.96
C ALA A 45 -14.34 1.58 3.80
N SER A 46 -14.57 2.02 2.55
CA SER A 46 -14.43 1.17 1.37
C SER A 46 -12.97 0.75 1.13
N GLY A 47 -12.02 1.66 1.34
CA GLY A 47 -10.59 1.38 1.20
C GLY A 47 -10.09 0.38 2.26
N CYS A 48 -10.50 0.55 3.52
CA CYS A 48 -10.14 -0.38 4.59
C CYS A 48 -10.77 -1.78 4.37
N ALA A 49 -12.02 -1.83 3.90
CA ALA A 49 -12.70 -3.09 3.56
C ALA A 49 -12.01 -3.80 2.38
N ALA A 50 -11.65 -3.05 1.33
CA ALA A 50 -10.94 -3.57 0.18
C ALA A 50 -9.54 -4.09 0.53
N ALA A 51 -8.80 -3.39 1.39
CA ALA A 51 -7.51 -3.87 1.89
C ALA A 51 -7.66 -5.19 2.66
N SER A 52 -8.69 -5.30 3.50
CA SER A 52 -8.99 -6.54 4.22
C SER A 52 -9.35 -7.69 3.26
N ALA A 53 -10.09 -7.40 2.17
CA ALA A 53 -10.43 -8.39 1.15
C ALA A 53 -9.20 -8.89 0.38
N ALA A 54 -8.31 -7.97 -0.02
CA ALA A 54 -7.05 -8.33 -0.67
C ALA A 54 -6.17 -9.22 0.23
N LEU A 55 -6.06 -8.88 1.52
CA LEU A 55 -5.30 -9.70 2.49
C LEU A 55 -5.92 -11.08 2.70
N ARG A 56 -7.25 -11.18 2.76
CA ARG A 56 -7.94 -12.49 2.80
C ARG A 56 -7.67 -13.31 1.54
N GLN A 57 -7.71 -12.68 0.37
CA GLN A 57 -7.42 -13.36 -0.90
C GLN A 57 -5.99 -13.93 -0.89
N TRP A 58 -5.01 -13.11 -0.49
CA TRP A 58 -3.62 -13.55 -0.36
C TRP A 58 -3.45 -14.69 0.67
N GLY A 59 -4.06 -14.56 1.85
CA GLY A 59 -4.01 -15.58 2.90
C GLY A 59 -4.73 -16.89 2.54
N SER A 60 -5.71 -16.85 1.64
CA SER A 60 -6.41 -18.06 1.14
C SER A 60 -5.60 -18.88 0.15
N GLY A 61 -4.44 -18.40 -0.31
CA GLY A 61 -3.62 -19.06 -1.32
C GLY A 61 -4.12 -18.88 -2.76
N GLY A 62 -5.24 -18.18 -2.98
CA GLY A 62 -5.81 -17.91 -4.31
C GLY A 62 -5.09 -16.82 -5.13
N THR A 63 -3.87 -16.43 -4.75
CA THR A 63 -3.04 -15.46 -5.48
C THR A 63 -1.81 -16.15 -6.05
N PRO A 64 -1.20 -15.64 -7.14
CA PRO A 64 0.15 -16.05 -7.55
C PRO A 64 1.14 -15.98 -6.38
N LEU A 65 2.32 -16.60 -6.52
CA LEU A 65 3.36 -16.68 -5.50
C LEU A 65 4.04 -15.32 -5.21
N VAL A 66 3.26 -14.35 -4.73
CA VAL A 66 3.67 -13.00 -4.39
C VAL A 66 3.90 -12.86 -2.89
N THR A 67 4.90 -12.06 -2.56
CA THR A 67 5.20 -11.64 -1.19
C THR A 67 4.63 -10.25 -0.95
N ILE A 68 3.75 -10.11 0.04
CA ILE A 68 3.31 -8.78 0.48
C ILE A 68 4.46 -8.10 1.21
N LEU A 69 4.94 -6.99 0.68
CA LEU A 69 5.99 -6.15 1.30
C LEU A 69 5.43 -5.21 2.37
N GLY A 70 4.14 -4.89 2.28
CA GLY A 70 3.42 -4.08 3.25
C GLY A 70 2.17 -3.40 2.69
N LEU A 71 1.59 -2.50 3.49
CA LEU A 71 0.42 -1.70 3.14
C LEU A 71 0.72 -0.21 3.25
N VAL A 72 0.34 0.55 2.23
CA VAL A 72 0.30 2.01 2.26
C VAL A 72 -1.16 2.47 2.40
N VAL A 73 -1.43 3.23 3.45
CA VAL A 73 -2.72 3.85 3.72
C VAL A 73 -2.63 5.33 3.36
N MET A 74 -3.35 5.75 2.34
CA MET A 74 -3.44 7.13 1.89
C MET A 74 -4.58 7.84 2.64
N ALA A 75 -4.28 8.92 3.37
CA ALA A 75 -5.29 9.65 4.13
C ALA A 75 -6.43 10.16 3.22
N ASP A 76 -7.67 9.83 3.58
CA ASP A 76 -8.86 10.18 2.80
C ASP A 76 -9.30 11.64 2.98
N ALA A 77 -9.05 12.19 4.16
CA ALA A 77 -9.34 13.56 4.58
C ALA A 77 -8.27 14.05 5.59
N PRO A 78 -8.17 15.38 5.83
CA PRO A 78 -7.34 15.90 6.92
C PRO A 78 -7.90 15.54 8.29
N GLY A 79 -7.03 15.62 9.32
CA GLY A 79 -7.43 15.50 10.72
C GLY A 79 -7.36 14.07 11.26
N ARG A 80 -8.02 13.86 12.41
CA ARG A 80 -7.98 12.59 13.13
C ARG A 80 -8.92 11.59 12.46
N LEU A 81 -8.41 10.37 12.27
CA LEU A 81 -9.21 9.27 11.75
C LEU A 81 -10.33 8.88 12.74
N PRO A 82 -11.58 8.67 12.29
CA PRO A 82 -12.65 8.13 13.11
C PRO A 82 -12.23 6.81 13.78
N ARG A 83 -12.64 6.60 15.04
CA ARG A 83 -12.21 5.46 15.86
C ARG A 83 -12.44 4.11 15.16
N SER A 84 -13.59 3.92 14.52
CA SER A 84 -13.92 2.69 13.81
C SER A 84 -12.90 2.35 12.70
N LEU A 85 -12.47 3.35 11.94
CA LEU A 85 -11.47 3.20 10.88
C LEU A 85 -10.06 2.99 11.47
N ALA A 86 -9.72 3.69 12.54
CA ALA A 86 -8.46 3.47 13.26
C ALA A 86 -8.35 2.04 13.81
N ASP A 87 -9.42 1.52 14.43
CA ASP A 87 -9.47 0.16 14.95
C ASP A 87 -9.36 -0.87 13.82
N GLN A 88 -9.96 -0.60 12.65
CA GLN A 88 -9.84 -1.46 11.48
C GLN A 88 -8.41 -1.48 10.93
N LEU A 89 -7.79 -0.31 10.76
CA LEU A 89 -6.39 -0.22 10.32
C LEU A 89 -5.43 -0.88 11.32
N LYS A 90 -5.69 -0.78 12.63
CA LYS A 90 -4.92 -1.48 13.66
C LYS A 90 -5.01 -3.00 13.54
N ARG A 91 -6.18 -3.55 13.16
CA ARG A 91 -6.30 -4.99 12.88
C ARG A 91 -5.51 -5.36 11.62
N ILE A 92 -5.66 -4.57 10.56
CA ILE A 92 -4.97 -4.79 9.28
C ILE A 92 -3.44 -4.73 9.45
N SER A 93 -2.92 -3.83 10.30
CA SER A 93 -1.48 -3.69 10.51
C SER A 93 -0.83 -4.95 11.07
N GLY A 94 -1.58 -5.80 11.79
CA GLY A 94 -1.08 -7.09 12.27
C GLY A 94 -1.00 -8.19 11.19
N LEU A 95 -1.53 -7.93 9.99
CA LEU A 95 -1.57 -8.88 8.87
C LEU A 95 -0.50 -8.60 7.81
N VAL A 96 0.27 -7.52 7.95
CA VAL A 96 1.27 -7.10 6.99
C VAL A 96 2.61 -6.87 7.68
N PRO A 97 3.76 -7.10 7.00
CA PRO A 97 5.06 -6.89 7.62
C PRO A 97 5.30 -5.43 8.05
N ARG A 98 4.74 -4.50 7.27
CA ARG A 98 4.88 -3.05 7.48
C ARG A 98 3.61 -2.34 7.03
N MET A 99 3.29 -1.25 7.73
CA MET A 99 2.24 -0.32 7.34
C MET A 99 2.78 1.11 7.37
N TRP A 100 2.59 1.83 6.27
CA TRP A 100 2.90 3.26 6.17
C TRP A 100 1.60 4.04 6.00
N THR A 101 1.48 5.16 6.70
CA THR A 101 0.36 6.09 6.51
C THR A 101 0.88 7.35 5.83
N VAL A 102 0.35 7.65 4.65
CA VAL A 102 0.62 8.90 3.94
C VAL A 102 -0.42 9.91 4.38
N PRO A 103 -0.02 11.06 4.95
CA PRO A 103 -0.95 12.06 5.46
C PRO A 103 -1.73 12.73 4.32
N TRP A 104 -2.76 13.48 4.69
CA TRP A 104 -3.42 14.37 3.75
C TRP A 104 -2.45 15.49 3.37
N VAL A 105 -2.22 15.68 2.07
CA VAL A 105 -1.35 16.73 1.54
C VAL A 105 -2.20 17.76 0.79
N PRO A 106 -2.55 18.90 1.41
CA PRO A 106 -3.44 19.89 0.78
C PRO A 106 -2.94 20.37 -0.59
N ALA A 107 -1.63 20.50 -0.77
CA ALA A 107 -1.01 20.98 -2.01
C ALA A 107 -1.31 20.09 -3.23
N TRP A 108 -1.50 18.77 -3.04
CA TRP A 108 -1.80 17.84 -4.12
C TRP A 108 -3.18 18.06 -4.77
N ARG A 109 -4.03 18.91 -4.18
CA ARG A 109 -5.29 19.35 -4.81
C ARG A 109 -5.09 20.39 -5.89
N LEU A 110 -4.00 21.15 -5.80
CA LEU A 110 -3.73 22.33 -6.62
C LEU A 110 -2.63 22.06 -7.65
N ALA A 111 -1.77 21.09 -7.39
CA ALA A 111 -0.70 20.70 -8.28
C ALA A 111 -0.46 19.18 -8.21
N PRO A 112 0.09 18.58 -9.29
CA PRO A 112 0.56 17.20 -9.26
C PRO A 112 1.57 16.96 -8.11
N PRO A 113 1.57 15.77 -7.49
CA PRO A 113 2.56 15.40 -6.49
C PRO A 113 3.98 15.37 -7.08
N GLU A 114 4.95 15.99 -6.42
CA GLU A 114 6.34 16.02 -6.85
C GLU A 114 7.27 15.31 -5.86
N PRO A 115 8.26 14.50 -6.31
CA PRO A 115 9.18 13.79 -5.43
C PRO A 115 9.92 14.71 -4.44
N ALA A 116 10.32 15.90 -4.86
CA ALA A 116 11.03 16.87 -4.03
C ALA A 116 10.20 17.38 -2.82
N THR A 117 8.87 17.36 -2.94
CA THR A 117 7.94 17.82 -1.89
C THR A 117 7.19 16.67 -1.23
N ALA A 118 7.57 15.42 -1.53
CA ALA A 118 6.91 14.24 -1.00
C ALA A 118 6.97 14.20 0.54
N PRO A 119 5.87 13.82 1.23
CA PRO A 119 5.87 13.65 2.67
C PRO A 119 6.96 12.70 3.16
N ALA A 120 7.44 12.90 4.39
CA ALA A 120 8.46 12.05 5.00
C ALA A 120 8.08 10.55 5.00
N ALA A 121 6.79 10.23 5.14
CA ALA A 121 6.29 8.86 5.05
C ALA A 121 6.61 8.18 3.71
N ILE A 122 6.51 8.91 2.59
CA ILE A 122 6.82 8.39 1.25
C ILE A 122 8.33 8.23 1.07
N ARG A 123 9.12 9.21 1.53
CA ARG A 123 10.59 9.11 1.48
C ARG A 123 11.09 7.91 2.29
N ARG A 124 10.56 7.74 3.51
CA ARG A 124 10.85 6.60 4.38
C ARG A 124 10.46 5.28 3.73
N LEU A 125 9.27 5.21 3.12
CA LEU A 125 8.83 4.03 2.36
C LEU A 125 9.86 3.69 1.27
N GLY A 126 10.27 4.66 0.44
CA GLY A 126 11.27 4.42 -0.62
C GLY A 126 12.60 3.91 -0.09
N GLN A 127 13.10 4.50 1.00
CA GLN A 127 14.34 4.05 1.66
C GLN A 127 14.23 2.63 2.22
N GLU A 128 13.12 2.30 2.88
CA GLU A 128 12.90 0.97 3.46
C GLU A 128 12.75 -0.13 2.40
N LEU A 129 12.22 0.20 1.23
CA LEU A 129 12.13 -0.75 0.11
C LEU A 129 13.47 -1.00 -0.58
N GLN A 130 14.41 -0.05 -0.48
CA GLN A 130 15.77 -0.18 -1.03
C GLN A 130 16.74 -0.93 -0.11
N SER A 131 16.38 -1.13 1.17
CA SER A 131 17.21 -1.80 2.18
C SER A 131 16.54 -3.06 2.73
N PRO A 132 16.48 -4.17 1.96
CA PRO A 132 15.70 -5.33 2.36
C PRO A 132 16.48 -6.26 3.30
N PRO A 133 15.87 -6.67 4.42
CA PRO A 133 15.89 -8.06 4.84
C PRO A 133 14.52 -8.62 4.48
N TRP A 134 14.37 -9.18 3.26
CA TRP A 134 13.15 -9.89 2.93
C TRP A 134 13.14 -11.19 3.75
N VAL A 135 12.58 -11.16 4.96
CA VAL A 135 12.25 -12.41 5.64
C VAL A 135 11.02 -12.96 4.94
N THR A 136 11.20 -14.04 4.20
CA THR A 136 10.15 -14.82 3.54
C THR A 136 9.10 -15.25 4.55
N ALA A 137 7.92 -14.63 4.51
CA ALA A 137 6.71 -15.22 5.08
C ALA A 137 5.92 -15.93 3.97
N LYS A 138 6.46 -17.08 3.55
CA LYS A 138 5.70 -18.26 3.13
C LYS A 138 6.50 -19.48 3.57
N GLY A 139 6.44 -19.75 4.87
CA GLY A 139 6.81 -21.03 5.44
C GLY A 139 5.53 -21.72 5.88
N HIS A 140 5.31 -22.91 5.31
CA HIS A 140 4.17 -23.83 5.44
C HIS A 140 3.13 -23.71 4.31
#